data_AF-A0A5K1BDN6-F1
#
_entry.id   AF-A0A5K1BDN6-F1
#
_cell.length_a   1.000
_cell.length_b   1.000
_cell.length_c   1.000
_cell.angle_alpha   90.00
_cell.angle_beta   90.00
_cell.angle_gamma   90.00
#
_symmetry.space_group_name_H-M   'P 1'
#
loop_
_entity.id
_entity.type
_entity.pdbx_description
1 polymer ?
#
loop_
_entity_poly.entity_id
_entity_poly.type
_entity_poly.pdbx_seq_one_letter_code
_entity_poly.pdbx_strand_id
1 'polypeptide(L)'
;KFGEIYDIDKFVNNLVGVVEIARDPTTITAGIPAIVRIPTRPRHDVIDERVEPIFRVTRSVRLVSYFPSLNMKIRGFQKREVDSAFCLGMFGTLDLQPELLTVADQMIEKLRSLTRKSDGHFIAIDLRLNLLQLKGCKVTSGRNRCFSAQEIGNFLRKTGFTSETVIYLTQSKWHKEFDPLKSIFPRTYTK
;
A
#
# COMPACT_ATOMS: atom_id res chain seq x y z
N LYS A 1 -1.08 -11.58 20.46
CA LYS A 1 -1.47 -11.17 19.08
C LYS A 1 -0.59 -9.98 18.70
N PHE A 2 0.08 -10.00 17.54
CA PHE A 2 1.02 -8.96 17.09
C PHE A 2 0.36 -7.61 16.69
N GLY A 3 -0.92 -7.38 16.99
CA GLY A 3 -1.62 -6.14 16.64
C GLY A 3 -1.12 -4.90 17.37
N GLU A 4 -0.36 -5.08 18.46
CA GLU A 4 0.19 -4.00 19.26
C GLU A 4 1.32 -3.26 18.54
N ILE A 5 1.94 -3.83 17.50
CA ILE A 5 2.96 -3.14 16.68
C ILE A 5 2.46 -1.87 16.00
N TYR A 6 1.13 -1.72 15.87
CA TYR A 6 0.49 -0.54 15.30
C TYR A 6 0.25 0.56 16.35
N ASP A 7 0.37 0.23 17.63
CA ASP A 7 0.36 1.15 18.76
C ASP A 7 1.79 1.18 19.34
N ILE A 8 2.60 2.09 18.79
CA ILE A 8 4.05 2.15 19.07
C ILE A 8 4.32 2.26 20.56
N ASP A 9 3.54 3.07 21.29
CA ASP A 9 3.73 3.26 22.73
C ASP A 9 3.40 1.99 23.50
N LYS A 10 2.28 1.33 23.16
CA LYS A 10 1.91 0.05 23.76
C LYS A 10 2.93 -1.04 23.47
N PHE A 11 3.42 -1.13 22.22
CA PHE A 11 4.44 -2.07 21.82
C PHE A 11 5.76 -1.85 22.57
N VAL A 12 6.24 -0.60 22.63
CA VAL A 12 7.46 -0.22 23.36
C VAL A 12 7.31 -0.55 24.83
N ASN A 13 6.19 -0.22 25.46
CA ASN A 13 5.94 -0.52 26.87
C ASN A 13 5.93 -2.02 27.17
N ASN A 14 5.41 -2.85 26.26
CA ASN A 14 5.43 -4.31 26.41
C ASN A 14 6.82 -4.93 26.25
N LEU A 15 7.78 -4.18 25.71
CA LEU A 15 9.18 -4.59 25.59
C LEU A 15 10.06 -4.11 26.75
N VAL A 16 9.56 -3.19 27.58
CA VAL A 16 10.28 -2.69 28.76
C VAL A 16 10.56 -3.85 29.71
N GLY A 17 11.84 -4.07 30.02
CA GLY A 17 12.31 -5.16 30.88
C GLY A 17 12.55 -6.49 30.18
N VAL A 18 12.17 -6.64 28.90
CA VAL A 18 12.51 -7.80 28.06
C VAL A 18 13.73 -7.50 27.20
N VAL A 19 13.81 -6.27 26.67
CA VAL A 19 14.93 -5.77 25.89
C VAL A 19 15.24 -4.33 26.30
N GLU A 20 16.49 -3.90 26.15
CA GLU A 20 16.86 -2.51 26.33
C GLU A 20 16.42 -1.71 25.10
N ILE A 21 15.60 -0.67 25.31
CA ILE A 21 15.01 0.12 24.23
C ILE A 21 15.68 1.49 24.20
N ALA A 22 16.50 1.73 23.18
CA ALA A 22 17.06 3.05 22.90
C ALA A 22 16.21 3.78 21.85
N ARG A 23 15.63 4.93 22.23
CA ARG A 23 14.87 5.78 21.30
C ARG A 23 15.76 6.63 20.39
N ASP A 24 16.97 6.95 20.84
CA ASP A 24 18.00 7.62 20.04
C ASP A 24 19.39 7.20 20.57
N PRO A 25 20.07 6.25 19.91
CA PRO A 25 21.26 5.63 20.47
C PRO A 25 22.49 6.46 20.13
N THR A 26 22.66 7.61 20.79
CA THR A 26 23.93 8.36 20.70
C THR A 26 25.08 7.63 21.41
N THR A 27 24.77 6.65 22.27
CA THR A 27 25.71 5.91 23.11
C THR A 27 25.88 4.42 22.75
N ILE A 28 25.14 3.88 21.78
CA ILE A 28 25.26 2.46 21.40
C ILE A 28 26.18 2.33 20.18
N THR A 29 27.43 1.95 20.48
CA THR A 29 28.48 1.40 19.62
C THR A 29 29.24 2.33 18.65
N ALA A 30 30.53 2.48 18.95
CA ALA A 30 31.59 3.11 18.18
C ALA A 30 31.96 2.38 16.85
N GLY A 31 31.01 1.71 16.20
CA GLY A 31 31.25 0.94 14.98
C GLY A 31 30.01 0.86 14.09
N ILE A 32 30.21 0.92 12.76
CA ILE A 32 29.12 0.79 11.78
C ILE A 32 28.58 -0.64 11.85
N PRO A 33 27.29 -0.86 12.21
CA PRO A 33 26.74 -2.20 12.34
C PRO A 33 26.69 -2.92 10.98
N ALA A 34 26.90 -4.23 11.00
CA ALA A 34 26.80 -5.04 9.79
C ALA A 34 25.37 -5.00 9.25
N ILE A 35 25.22 -4.64 7.96
CA ILE A 35 23.91 -4.50 7.32
C ILE A 35 23.50 -5.84 6.71
N VAL A 36 22.40 -6.42 7.20
CA VAL A 36 21.84 -7.67 6.67
C VAL A 36 20.51 -7.37 5.99
N ARG A 37 20.41 -7.73 4.71
CA ARG A 37 19.18 -7.56 3.92
C ARG A 37 18.29 -8.79 4.05
N ILE A 38 17.11 -8.62 4.62
CA ILE A 38 16.15 -9.70 4.86
C ILE A 38 14.87 -9.49 4.04
N PRO A 39 14.26 -10.55 3.48
CA PRO A 39 12.98 -10.42 2.81
C PRO A 39 11.90 -9.95 3.79
N THR A 40 10.91 -9.20 3.31
CA THR A 40 9.74 -8.84 4.12
C THR A 40 9.03 -10.12 4.57
N ARG A 41 8.80 -10.28 5.89
CA ARG A 41 8.30 -11.50 6.54
C ARG A 41 9.23 -12.72 6.32
N PRO A 42 10.45 -12.70 6.87
CA PRO A 42 11.36 -13.83 6.75
C PRO A 42 10.77 -15.05 7.47
N ARG A 43 11.04 -16.23 6.92
CA ARG A 43 10.86 -17.49 7.63
C ARG A 43 12.00 -17.65 8.66
N HIS A 44 11.80 -18.55 9.64
CA HIS A 44 12.75 -18.76 10.73
C HIS A 44 14.14 -19.21 10.23
N ASP A 45 14.17 -20.14 9.29
CA ASP A 45 15.39 -20.61 8.59
C ASP A 45 16.24 -19.45 8.03
N VAL A 46 15.61 -18.45 7.42
CA VAL A 46 16.30 -17.26 6.87
C VAL A 46 16.98 -16.44 7.98
N ILE A 47 16.40 -16.39 9.18
CA ILE A 47 16.97 -15.70 10.33
C ILE A 47 18.17 -16.49 10.86
N ASP A 48 18.00 -17.79 11.05
CA ASP A 48 19.01 -18.69 11.60
C ASP A 48 20.25 -18.76 10.68
N GLU A 49 20.04 -18.79 9.36
CA GLU A 49 21.13 -18.88 8.38
C GLU A 49 21.82 -17.55 8.11
N ARG A 50 21.07 -16.43 8.08
CA ARG A 50 21.59 -15.16 7.53
C ARG A 50 21.77 -14.06 8.57
N VAL A 51 21.07 -14.12 9.69
CA VAL A 51 21.10 -13.07 10.72
C VAL A 51 21.91 -13.55 11.93
N GLU A 52 21.60 -14.74 12.44
CA GLU A 52 22.21 -15.27 13.67
C GLU A 52 23.75 -15.35 13.61
N PRO A 53 24.38 -15.85 12.52
CA PRO A 53 25.84 -16.01 12.49
C PRO A 53 26.55 -14.66 12.53
N ILE A 54 25.99 -13.65 11.85
CA ILE A 54 26.55 -12.29 11.80
C ILE A 54 26.39 -11.63 13.17
N PHE A 55 25.20 -11.74 13.77
CA PHE A 55 24.93 -11.18 15.09
C PHE A 55 25.83 -11.78 16.18
N ARG A 56 26.09 -13.10 16.14
CA ARG A 56 27.01 -13.76 17.09
C ARG A 56 28.43 -13.17 17.05
N VAL A 57 28.89 -12.76 15.87
CA VAL A 57 30.23 -12.20 15.66
C VAL A 57 30.27 -10.70 15.96
N THR A 58 29.35 -9.92 15.38
CA THR A 58 29.41 -8.45 15.45
C THR A 58 28.72 -7.88 16.69
N ARG A 59 27.91 -8.69 17.39
CA ARG A 59 27.03 -8.29 18.51
C ARG A 59 26.03 -7.18 18.17
N SER A 60 26.03 -6.71 16.93
CA SER A 60 25.22 -5.60 16.44
C SER A 60 25.01 -5.77 14.93
N VAL A 61 23.74 -5.81 14.51
CA VAL A 61 23.32 -5.97 13.11
C VAL A 61 22.21 -4.97 12.81
N ARG A 62 22.31 -4.33 11.65
CA ARG A 62 21.24 -3.51 11.08
C ARG A 62 20.46 -4.34 10.05
N LEU A 63 19.22 -4.66 10.37
CA LEU A 63 18.32 -5.32 9.43
C LEU A 63 17.73 -4.30 8.46
N VAL A 64 17.84 -4.58 7.17
CA VAL A 64 17.19 -3.80 6.12
C VAL A 64 16.23 -4.74 5.40
N SER A 65 14.93 -4.52 5.58
CA SER A 65 13.93 -5.28 4.84
C SER A 65 13.96 -4.90 3.36
N TYR A 66 13.82 -5.90 2.50
CA TYR A 66 13.56 -5.71 1.09
C TYR A 66 12.35 -6.51 0.68
N PHE A 67 11.57 -5.96 -0.25
CA PHE A 67 10.56 -6.71 -0.97
C PHE A 67 11.28 -7.38 -2.14
N PRO A 68 11.40 -8.73 -2.16
CA PRO A 68 12.04 -9.43 -3.28
C PRO A 68 11.40 -9.07 -4.62
N SER A 69 10.10 -8.76 -4.59
CA SER A 69 9.25 -8.43 -5.73
C SER A 69 9.26 -6.95 -6.18
N LEU A 70 9.95 -6.03 -5.50
CA LEU A 70 9.89 -4.58 -5.81
C LEU A 70 11.25 -3.91 -5.98
N ASN A 71 12.28 -4.64 -6.39
CA ASN A 71 13.55 -4.02 -6.73
C ASN A 71 13.49 -3.45 -8.17
N MET A 72 12.67 -2.41 -8.40
CA MET A 72 12.58 -1.67 -9.67
C MET A 72 13.90 -0.97 -10.10
N LYS A 73 14.94 -1.07 -9.26
CA LYS A 73 16.30 -0.56 -9.51
C LYS A 73 17.30 -1.63 -9.96
N ILE A 74 16.87 -2.84 -10.32
CA ILE A 74 17.77 -3.77 -11.03
C ILE A 74 17.98 -3.23 -12.45
N ARG A 75 18.95 -2.31 -12.58
CA ARG A 75 19.60 -2.01 -13.86
C ARG A 75 20.36 -3.28 -14.24
N GLY A 76 19.75 -4.14 -15.05
CA GLY A 76 20.42 -5.38 -15.47
C GLY A 76 19.56 -6.36 -16.25
N PHE A 77 18.25 -6.43 -15.99
CA PHE A 77 17.37 -7.22 -16.86
C PHE A 77 17.02 -6.39 -18.09
N GLN A 78 17.64 -6.75 -19.21
CA GLN A 78 17.21 -6.30 -20.53
C GLN A 78 15.72 -6.60 -20.65
N LYS A 79 14.90 -5.56 -20.87
CA LYS A 79 13.47 -5.69 -21.19
C LYS A 79 13.25 -6.81 -22.21
N ARG A 80 12.82 -7.99 -21.76
CA ARG A 80 12.29 -9.05 -22.62
C ARG A 80 10.87 -9.35 -22.15
N GLU A 81 9.98 -9.76 -23.05
CA GLU A 81 8.59 -10.17 -22.73
C GLU A 81 8.51 -11.22 -21.61
N VAL A 82 9.59 -11.99 -21.41
CA VAL A 82 9.78 -12.93 -20.30
C VAL A 82 9.60 -12.25 -18.93
N ASP A 83 9.99 -10.98 -18.79
CA ASP A 83 9.85 -10.22 -17.54
C ASP A 83 8.38 -9.88 -17.26
N SER A 84 7.57 -9.59 -18.28
CA SER A 84 6.13 -9.34 -18.11
C SER A 84 5.36 -10.61 -17.77
N ALA A 85 5.69 -11.74 -18.41
CA ALA A 85 5.09 -13.03 -18.10
C ALA A 85 5.43 -13.47 -16.67
N PHE A 86 6.69 -13.26 -16.24
CA PHE A 86 7.11 -13.54 -14.87
C PHE A 86 6.39 -12.64 -13.85
N CYS A 87 6.28 -11.34 -14.13
CA CYS A 87 5.51 -10.42 -13.27
C CYS A 87 4.04 -10.81 -13.17
N LEU A 88 3.40 -11.19 -14.28
CA LEU A 88 2.01 -11.66 -14.30
C LEU A 88 1.86 -12.97 -13.53
N GLY A 89 2.80 -13.92 -13.70
CA GLY A 89 2.82 -15.17 -12.94
C GLY A 89 2.93 -14.91 -11.44
N MET A 90 3.87 -14.06 -11.01
CA MET A 90 4.02 -13.68 -9.61
C MET A 90 2.79 -12.93 -9.07
N PHE A 91 2.23 -11.99 -9.83
CA PHE A 91 0.99 -11.31 -9.45
C PHE A 91 -0.18 -12.29 -9.32
N GLY A 92 -0.29 -13.26 -10.22
CA GLY A 92 -1.32 -14.30 -10.16
C GLY A 92 -1.22 -15.21 -8.94
N THR A 93 -0.05 -15.28 -8.29
CA THR A 93 0.09 -15.99 -7.00
C THR A 93 -0.28 -15.15 -5.78
N LEU A 94 -0.60 -13.86 -5.96
CA LEU A 94 -1.03 -13.00 -4.86
C LEU A 94 -2.52 -13.20 -4.57
N ASP A 95 -2.80 -14.08 -3.62
CA ASP A 95 -4.15 -14.27 -3.09
C ASP A 95 -4.38 -13.47 -1.81
N LEU A 96 -5.62 -12.97 -1.67
CA LEU A 96 -6.08 -12.45 -0.39
C LEU A 96 -6.20 -13.59 0.61
N GLN A 97 -5.83 -13.33 1.87
CA GLN A 97 -6.14 -14.27 2.94
C GLN A 97 -7.66 -14.47 3.04
N PRO A 98 -8.15 -15.68 3.39
CA PRO A 98 -9.59 -15.97 3.42
C PRO A 98 -10.41 -14.96 4.23
N GLU A 99 -9.86 -14.47 5.33
CA GLU A 99 -10.49 -13.47 6.19
C GLU A 99 -10.63 -12.11 5.48
N LEU A 100 -9.61 -11.70 4.71
CA LEU A 100 -9.65 -10.47 3.93
C LEU A 100 -10.57 -10.59 2.72
N LEU A 101 -10.59 -11.76 2.08
CA LEU A 101 -11.51 -12.05 0.97
C LEU A 101 -12.97 -11.95 1.44
N THR A 102 -13.29 -12.53 2.60
CA THR A 102 -14.63 -12.46 3.19
C THR A 102 -15.07 -11.01 3.42
N VAL A 103 -14.17 -10.15 3.94
CA VAL A 103 -14.48 -8.73 4.15
C VAL A 103 -14.65 -8.02 2.80
N ALA A 104 -13.80 -8.30 1.81
CA ALA A 104 -13.90 -7.71 0.47
C ALA A 104 -15.23 -8.08 -0.20
N ASP A 105 -15.66 -9.35 -0.11
CA ASP A 105 -16.93 -9.81 -0.66
C ASP A 105 -18.12 -9.11 0.01
N GLN A 106 -18.10 -8.98 1.34
CA GLN A 106 -19.14 -8.23 2.06
C GLN A 106 -19.23 -6.76 1.61
N MET A 107 -18.08 -6.11 1.36
CA MET A 107 -18.04 -4.75 0.83
C MET A 107 -18.63 -4.67 -0.58
N ILE A 108 -18.29 -5.61 -1.46
CA ILE A 108 -18.82 -5.69 -2.82
C ILE A 108 -20.33 -5.91 -2.80
N GLU A 109 -20.82 -6.84 -1.99
CA GLU A 109 -22.25 -7.12 -1.85
C GLU A 109 -23.01 -5.90 -1.29
N LYS A 110 -22.40 -5.18 -0.34
CA LYS A 110 -22.96 -3.91 0.13
C LYS A 110 -23.06 -2.89 -1.00
N LEU A 111 -22.02 -2.71 -1.80
CA LEU A 111 -22.03 -1.79 -2.94
C LEU A 111 -23.06 -2.19 -4.00
N ARG A 112 -23.13 -3.48 -4.36
CA ARG A 112 -24.16 -4.04 -5.26
C ARG A 112 -25.58 -3.79 -4.76
N SER A 113 -25.79 -3.91 -3.44
CA SER A 113 -27.10 -3.63 -2.82
C SER A 113 -27.52 -2.17 -2.99
N LEU A 114 -26.57 -1.23 -3.04
CA LEU A 114 -26.82 0.18 -3.30
C LEU A 114 -27.10 0.45 -4.78
N THR A 115 -26.63 -0.41 -5.69
CA THR A 115 -26.73 -0.26 -7.15
C THR A 115 -27.76 -1.18 -7.80
N ARG A 116 -28.80 -1.60 -7.07
CA ARG A 116 -29.89 -2.45 -7.64
C ARG A 116 -30.54 -1.86 -8.89
N LYS A 117 -30.62 -0.52 -9.00
CA LYS A 117 -31.18 0.16 -10.19
C LYS A 117 -30.25 0.11 -11.42
N SER A 118 -28.98 -0.24 -11.23
CA SER A 118 -27.95 -0.31 -12.27
C SER A 118 -27.32 -1.71 -12.33
N ASP A 119 -28.11 -2.76 -12.09
CA ASP A 119 -27.69 -4.16 -12.12
C ASP A 119 -26.45 -4.48 -11.27
N GLY A 120 -26.30 -3.78 -10.15
CA GLY A 120 -25.16 -3.96 -9.25
C GLY A 120 -23.88 -3.23 -9.70
N HIS A 121 -23.90 -2.50 -10.82
CA HIS A 121 -22.71 -1.79 -11.33
C HIS A 121 -22.43 -0.52 -10.54
N PHE A 122 -21.17 -0.37 -10.13
CA PHE A 122 -20.59 0.84 -9.53
C PHE A 122 -19.19 1.09 -10.11
N ILE A 123 -18.66 2.30 -9.94
CA ILE A 123 -17.29 2.65 -10.35
C ILE A 123 -16.42 2.78 -9.10
N ALA A 124 -15.34 2.01 -9.02
CA ALA A 124 -14.32 2.17 -7.98
C ALA A 124 -13.19 3.09 -8.47
N ILE A 125 -12.80 4.08 -7.66
CA ILE A 125 -11.78 5.07 -8.00
C ILE A 125 -10.75 5.16 -6.86
N ASP A 126 -9.47 4.90 -7.17
CA ASP A 126 -8.35 5.12 -6.26
C ASP A 126 -7.75 6.51 -6.44
N LEU A 127 -8.35 7.52 -5.79
CA LEU A 127 -7.89 8.91 -5.87
C LEU A 127 -6.95 9.26 -4.72
N ARG A 128 -5.63 9.23 -4.98
CA ARG A 128 -4.58 9.42 -3.98
C ARG A 128 -4.21 10.90 -3.79
N LEU A 129 -4.90 11.59 -2.87
CA LEU A 129 -4.64 13.01 -2.57
C LEU A 129 -3.20 13.30 -2.12
N ASN A 130 -2.59 12.40 -1.34
CA ASN A 130 -1.23 12.59 -0.86
C ASN A 130 -0.19 12.57 -2.01
N LEU A 131 -0.44 11.79 -3.08
CA LEU A 131 0.41 11.76 -4.26
C LEU A 131 0.18 12.98 -5.18
N LEU A 132 -1.04 13.54 -5.16
CA LEU A 132 -1.33 14.79 -5.84
C LEU A 132 -0.53 15.95 -5.24
N GLN A 133 -0.35 15.95 -3.91
CA GLN A 133 0.37 16.98 -3.18
C GLN A 133 1.90 16.77 -3.18
N LEU A 134 2.38 15.51 -3.24
CA LEU A 134 3.80 15.17 -3.21
C LEU A 134 4.42 15.10 -4.60
N LYS A 135 4.96 16.22 -5.13
CA LYS A 135 5.98 16.37 -6.22
C LYS A 135 5.91 15.51 -7.51
N GLY A 136 4.99 14.56 -7.64
CA GLY A 136 4.87 13.58 -8.72
C GLY A 136 3.97 14.03 -9.87
N CYS A 137 3.14 15.05 -9.62
CA CYS A 137 2.32 15.72 -10.61
C CYS A 137 3.12 16.80 -11.34
N LYS A 138 4.16 16.39 -12.07
CA LYS A 138 4.82 17.27 -13.03
C LYS A 138 4.19 17.05 -14.40
N VAL A 139 3.77 18.14 -15.04
CA VAL A 139 3.38 18.13 -16.46
C VAL A 139 4.64 17.82 -17.26
N THR A 140 4.81 16.57 -17.66
CA THR A 140 5.82 16.19 -18.66
C THR A 140 5.13 16.13 -20.01
N SER A 141 5.58 16.96 -20.96
CA SER A 141 5.15 16.88 -22.37
C SER A 141 3.64 17.10 -22.59
N GLY A 142 3.05 18.10 -21.93
CA GLY A 142 1.67 18.54 -22.18
C GLY A 142 0.54 17.60 -21.70
N ARG A 143 0.87 16.44 -21.11
CA ARG A 143 -0.11 15.48 -20.58
C ARG A 143 -0.11 15.55 -19.05
N ASN A 144 -1.21 16.03 -18.47
CA ASN A 144 -1.38 16.02 -17.02
C ASN A 144 -1.54 14.57 -16.55
N ARG A 145 -0.67 14.12 -15.63
CA ARG A 145 -0.72 12.74 -15.07
C ARG A 145 -1.56 12.64 -13.82
N CYS A 146 -2.06 13.78 -13.35
CA CYS A 146 -2.78 13.92 -12.12
C CYS A 146 -4.09 14.62 -12.40
N PHE A 147 -5.18 14.00 -11.97
CA PHE A 147 -6.52 14.51 -12.19
C PHE A 147 -7.15 14.80 -10.84
N SER A 148 -7.73 15.98 -10.73
CA SER A 148 -8.58 16.38 -9.62
C SER A 148 -9.88 15.56 -9.60
N ALA A 149 -10.55 15.55 -8.45
CA ALA A 149 -11.86 14.93 -8.31
C ALA A 149 -12.89 15.52 -9.31
N GLN A 150 -12.77 16.82 -9.61
CA GLN A 150 -13.62 17.50 -10.58
C GLN A 150 -13.34 17.06 -12.02
N GLU A 151 -12.08 16.93 -12.43
CA GLU A 151 -11.71 16.46 -13.77
C GLU A 151 -12.19 15.03 -14.01
N ILE A 152 -12.03 14.16 -13.01
CA ILE A 152 -12.53 12.78 -13.04
C ILE A 152 -14.06 12.78 -13.16
N GLY A 153 -14.75 13.56 -12.33
CA GLY A 153 -16.21 13.63 -12.39
C GLY A 153 -16.72 14.12 -13.75
N ASN A 154 -16.08 15.15 -14.32
CA ASN A 154 -16.40 15.65 -15.65
C ASN A 154 -16.14 14.64 -16.75
N PHE A 155 -15.03 13.89 -16.66
CA PHE A 155 -14.71 12.82 -17.60
C PHE A 155 -15.77 11.72 -17.58
N LEU A 156 -16.18 11.25 -16.40
CA LEU A 156 -17.22 10.23 -16.27
C LEU A 156 -18.56 10.71 -16.84
N ARG A 157 -18.96 11.95 -16.52
CA ARG A 157 -20.19 12.52 -17.10
C ARG A 157 -20.13 12.61 -18.62
N LYS A 158 -19.00 13.05 -19.19
CA LYS A 158 -18.81 13.15 -20.65
C LYS A 158 -18.78 11.79 -21.36
N THR A 159 -18.43 10.72 -20.65
CA THR A 159 -18.42 9.35 -21.19
C THR A 159 -19.78 8.65 -21.07
N GLY A 160 -20.79 9.31 -20.49
CA GLY A 160 -22.17 8.83 -20.46
C GLY A 160 -22.66 8.38 -19.09
N PHE A 161 -21.85 8.48 -18.03
CA PHE A 161 -22.31 8.17 -16.68
C PHE A 161 -23.25 9.26 -16.15
N THR A 162 -24.37 8.84 -15.58
CA THR A 162 -25.39 9.74 -15.01
C THR A 162 -25.06 10.06 -13.56
N SER A 163 -25.62 11.14 -13.01
CA SER A 163 -25.46 11.51 -11.59
C SER A 163 -25.89 10.41 -10.60
N GLU A 164 -26.75 9.49 -11.04
CA GLU A 164 -27.21 8.32 -10.26
C GLU A 164 -26.17 7.20 -10.16
N THR A 165 -25.09 7.27 -10.95
CA THR A 165 -23.98 6.31 -10.90
C THR A 165 -23.36 6.31 -9.52
N VAL A 166 -23.24 5.13 -8.92
CA VAL A 166 -22.59 4.97 -7.62
C VAL A 166 -21.08 4.94 -7.80
N ILE A 167 -20.40 5.81 -7.06
CA ILE A 167 -18.95 5.92 -7.05
C ILE A 167 -18.43 5.44 -5.70
N TYR A 168 -17.41 4.58 -5.71
CA TYR A 168 -16.72 4.12 -4.53
C TYR A 168 -15.26 4.60 -4.54
N LEU A 169 -14.89 5.43 -3.57
CA LEU A 169 -13.54 5.91 -3.36
C LEU A 169 -12.81 4.97 -2.39
N THR A 170 -11.64 4.46 -2.79
CA THR A 170 -10.82 3.54 -1.96
C THR A 170 -10.18 4.20 -0.74
N GLN A 171 -10.34 5.51 -0.58
CA GLN A 171 -9.80 6.30 0.52
C GLN A 171 -10.57 6.00 1.80
N SER A 172 -9.87 5.86 2.94
CA SER A 172 -10.49 5.49 4.23
C SER A 172 -11.26 6.62 4.92
N LYS A 173 -11.15 7.86 4.45
CA LYS A 173 -11.80 9.03 5.05
C LYS A 173 -12.27 9.99 3.97
N TRP A 174 -13.38 10.67 4.25
CA TRP A 174 -13.82 11.78 3.41
C TRP A 174 -12.85 12.97 3.53
N HIS A 175 -12.60 13.63 2.41
CA HIS A 175 -11.78 14.83 2.33
C HIS A 175 -12.50 15.85 1.43
N LYS A 176 -12.45 17.14 1.79
CA LYS A 176 -13.14 18.22 1.05
C LYS A 176 -12.79 18.29 -0.44
N GLU A 177 -11.60 17.83 -0.80
CA GLU A 177 -11.14 17.74 -2.21
C GLU A 177 -11.98 16.74 -3.04
N PHE A 178 -12.78 15.89 -2.41
CA PHE A 178 -13.75 15.01 -3.08
C PHE A 178 -15.13 15.64 -3.28
N ASP A 179 -15.41 16.79 -2.66
CA ASP A 179 -16.71 17.46 -2.74
C ASP A 179 -17.14 17.77 -4.18
N PRO A 180 -16.24 18.20 -5.11
CA PRO A 180 -16.62 18.39 -6.51
C PRO A 180 -17.11 17.10 -7.18
N LEU A 181 -16.52 15.95 -6.86
CA LEU A 181 -16.96 14.67 -7.39
C LEU A 181 -18.31 14.25 -6.78
N LYS A 182 -18.51 14.48 -5.48
CA LYS A 182 -19.80 14.27 -4.80
C LYS A 182 -20.91 15.14 -5.37
N SER A 183 -20.60 16.37 -5.78
CA SER A 183 -21.55 17.28 -6.41
C SER A 183 -22.02 16.75 -7.79
N ILE A 184 -21.11 16.15 -8.57
CA ILE A 184 -21.44 15.56 -9.88
C ILE A 184 -22.14 14.20 -9.71
N PHE A 185 -21.69 13.38 -8.76
CA PHE A 185 -22.23 12.06 -8.43
C PHE A 185 -22.60 12.00 -6.94
N PRO A 186 -23.83 12.40 -6.56
CA PRO A 186 -24.29 12.43 -5.17
C PRO A 186 -24.18 11.10 -4.45
N ARG A 187 -24.14 9.97 -5.18
CA ARG A 187 -23.98 8.62 -4.64
C ARG A 187 -22.51 8.16 -4.57
N THR A 188 -21.62 9.08 -4.16
CA THR A 188 -20.21 8.78 -3.90
C THR A 188 -19.98 8.38 -2.43
N TYR A 189 -19.28 7.27 -2.21
CA TYR A 189 -18.95 6.72 -0.87
C TYR A 189 -17.44 6.50 -0.75
N THR A 190 -16.91 6.53 0.47
CA THR A 190 -15.53 6.11 0.77
C THR A 190 -15.50 4.71 1.40
N LYS A 191 -14.31 4.14 1.49
CA LYS A 191 -14.04 2.92 2.28
C LYS A 191 -14.43 3.11 3.74
#